data_AF-A0A256BBL3-F1
#
_entry.id   AF-A0A256BBL3-F1
#
_cell.length_a   1.000
_cell.length_b   1.000
_cell.length_c   1.000
_cell.angle_alpha   90.00
_cell.angle_beta   90.00
_cell.angle_gamma   90.00
#
_symmetry.space_group_name_H-M   'P 1'
#
loop_
_entity.id
_entity.type
_entity.pdbx_description
1 polymer ?
#
loop_
_entity_poly.entity_id
_entity_poly.type
_entity_poly.pdbx_seq_one_letter_code
_entity_poly.pdbx_strand_id
1 'polypeptide(L)'
;MANCCACGSACGELFQLNIPTSYGGQLMSEPLENNLEEGSRKRNPKRIMALTAMGAIPLGIGICFIQVPISCACGNPALQTTGTYIRSQQAYHLENQSFSKSAEAMNIPPIPEKTNRYLFSTEVTSDRVYIYATPREVPTDLFGLGLTKAKIYALVGAVAYDEKRKATDSVLCIAEGSTFDKPPKPVFNGGKFTCPSGFYAR
;
A
#
# COMPACT_ATOMS: atom_id res chain seq x y z
N MET A 1 -17.70 -23.43 -5.76
CA MET A 1 -17.72 -21.97 -5.54
C MET A 1 -16.64 -21.66 -4.52
N ALA A 2 -15.49 -21.20 -5.00
CA ALA A 2 -14.27 -21.09 -4.20
C ALA A 2 -14.23 -19.75 -3.46
N ASN A 3 -14.07 -19.85 -2.14
CA ASN A 3 -13.66 -18.78 -1.25
C ASN A 3 -12.25 -18.32 -1.65
N CYS A 4 -12.07 -17.01 -1.92
CA CYS A 4 -10.75 -16.40 -1.99
C CYS A 4 -10.55 -15.43 -0.81
N CYS A 5 -9.76 -15.94 0.13
CA CYS A 5 -8.78 -15.30 0.99
C CYS A 5 -9.20 -14.16 1.93
N ALA A 6 -9.22 -14.56 3.21
CA ALA A 6 -9.04 -13.73 4.38
C ALA A 6 -7.73 -12.93 4.34
N CYS A 7 -7.81 -11.63 4.63
CA CYS A 7 -6.67 -10.83 5.04
C CYS A 7 -6.62 -10.90 6.58
N GLY A 8 -5.97 -11.95 7.09
CA GLY A 8 -5.82 -12.21 8.53
C GLY A 8 -4.71 -11.38 9.17
N SER A 9 -5.01 -10.84 10.34
CA SER A 9 -4.07 -10.28 11.31
C SER A 9 -2.90 -11.22 11.61
N ALA A 10 -1.67 -10.74 11.44
CA ALA A 10 -0.50 -11.11 12.25
C ALA A 10 0.71 -10.27 11.80
N CYS A 11 1.13 -9.31 12.63
CA CYS A 11 2.51 -8.83 12.71
C CYS A 11 2.70 -7.97 13.97
N GLY A 12 2.61 -8.63 15.13
CA GLY A 12 3.59 -8.44 16.23
C GLY A 12 4.40 -9.75 16.26
N GLU A 13 5.67 -9.83 16.59
CA GLU A 13 6.48 -9.03 17.51
C GLU A 13 7.98 -9.37 17.25
N LEU A 14 8.89 -8.49 17.67
CA LEU A 14 10.31 -8.76 18.00
C LEU A 14 11.29 -9.22 16.91
N PHE A 15 12.10 -8.28 16.41
CA PHE A 15 13.56 -8.47 16.39
C PHE A 15 14.29 -7.14 16.55
N GLN A 16 15.18 -7.10 17.53
CA GLN A 16 16.06 -6.00 17.91
C GLN A 16 17.34 -5.95 17.04
N LEU A 17 17.92 -4.74 17.01
CA LEU A 17 19.34 -4.38 16.90
C LEU A 17 20.04 -4.23 15.52
N ASN A 18 20.67 -3.04 15.42
CA ASN A 18 21.95 -2.66 14.79
C ASN A 18 22.04 -2.21 13.31
N ILE A 19 22.18 -0.87 13.19
CA ILE A 19 22.92 0.01 12.26
C ILE A 19 24.20 -0.69 11.70
N PRO A 20 24.65 -0.54 10.42
CA PRO A 20 25.21 0.75 9.96
C PRO A 20 25.25 1.16 8.46
N THR A 21 25.32 2.49 8.28
CA THR A 21 26.10 3.32 7.33
C THR A 21 26.36 2.93 5.86
N SER A 22 26.18 3.95 5.00
CA SER A 22 27.11 4.43 3.95
C SER A 22 27.21 3.71 2.58
N TYR A 23 27.77 4.46 1.62
CA TYR A 23 28.15 4.20 0.21
C TYR A 23 27.09 4.61 -0.84
N GLY A 24 27.32 5.53 -1.80
CA GLY A 24 28.52 6.26 -2.24
C GLY A 24 29.32 5.53 -3.33
N GLY A 25 29.33 6.07 -4.57
CA GLY A 25 30.22 5.71 -5.72
C GLY A 25 29.63 4.65 -6.67
N GLN A 26 29.35 4.84 -7.97
CA GLN A 26 30.06 5.39 -9.15
C GLN A 26 30.94 4.36 -9.91
N LEU A 27 30.75 4.32 -11.24
CA LEU A 27 31.63 3.92 -12.36
C LEU A 27 31.67 2.49 -12.94
N MET A 28 31.23 2.43 -14.21
CA MET A 28 31.75 1.76 -15.43
C MET A 28 32.74 0.59 -15.32
N SER A 29 32.53 -0.46 -16.14
CA SER A 29 33.19 -0.65 -17.45
C SER A 29 32.87 -2.04 -18.04
N GLU A 30 32.21 -2.06 -19.20
CA GLU A 30 32.59 -2.71 -20.49
C GLU A 30 33.28 -4.11 -20.59
N PRO A 31 33.29 -4.73 -21.80
CA PRO A 31 32.83 -6.11 -22.01
C PRO A 31 33.96 -7.11 -22.28
N LEU A 32 33.64 -8.41 -22.25
CA LEU A 32 34.53 -9.44 -22.80
C LEU A 32 33.82 -10.26 -23.88
N GLU A 33 34.19 -9.90 -25.09
CA GLU A 33 34.13 -10.60 -26.35
C GLU A 33 34.72 -12.02 -26.24
N ASN A 34 34.06 -13.03 -26.80
CA ASN A 34 34.71 -14.30 -27.14
C ASN A 34 34.10 -14.83 -28.44
N ASN A 35 34.89 -14.66 -29.50
CA ASN A 35 34.72 -15.28 -30.81
C ASN A 35 35.06 -16.78 -30.70
N LEU A 36 34.24 -17.64 -31.30
CA LEU A 36 34.64 -18.98 -31.73
C LEU A 36 33.89 -19.32 -33.03
N GLU A 37 34.51 -18.97 -34.14
CA GLU A 37 34.38 -19.74 -35.38
C GLU A 37 35.06 -21.10 -35.17
N GLU A 38 34.44 -22.20 -35.61
CA GLU A 38 35.15 -23.23 -36.37
C GLU A 38 34.20 -24.25 -37.01
N GLY A 39 34.41 -24.51 -38.30
CA GLY A 39 34.67 -25.89 -38.69
C GLY A 39 33.52 -26.69 -39.31
N SER A 40 32.97 -26.22 -40.42
CA SER A 40 32.22 -27.07 -41.37
C SER A 40 33.12 -28.19 -41.91
N ARG A 41 32.88 -29.45 -41.51
CA ARG A 41 33.51 -30.64 -42.12
C ARG A 41 32.51 -31.76 -42.41
N LYS A 42 32.11 -31.81 -43.67
CA LYS A 42 31.34 -32.83 -44.39
C LYS A 42 31.86 -34.26 -44.13
N ARG A 43 31.12 -35.11 -43.40
CA ARG A 43 31.35 -36.56 -43.29
C ARG A 43 30.03 -37.36 -43.27
N ASN A 44 30.09 -38.53 -43.89
CA ASN A 44 28.99 -39.34 -44.44
C ASN A 44 27.92 -39.86 -43.44
N PRO A 45 26.63 -39.96 -43.84
CA PRO A 45 25.49 -40.19 -42.93
C PRO A 45 25.11 -41.66 -42.64
N LYS A 46 26.02 -42.64 -42.74
CA LYS A 46 25.65 -44.08 -42.63
C LYS A 46 26.14 -44.82 -41.39
N ARG A 47 26.57 -44.13 -40.32
CA ARG A 47 27.15 -44.82 -39.14
C ARG A 47 26.86 -44.16 -37.77
N ILE A 48 25.70 -43.54 -37.60
CA ILE A 48 25.27 -42.96 -36.31
C ILE A 48 23.89 -43.50 -35.90
N MET A 49 23.76 -44.83 -35.83
CA MET A 49 22.69 -45.50 -35.10
C MET A 49 23.34 -46.40 -34.03
N ALA A 50 23.95 -45.81 -33.01
CA ALA A 50 24.48 -46.55 -31.86
C ALA A 50 24.85 -45.69 -30.63
N LEU A 51 24.28 -44.48 -30.47
CA LEU A 51 24.53 -43.64 -29.28
C LEU A 51 23.23 -42.98 -28.81
N THR A 52 22.19 -43.80 -28.62
CA THR A 52 21.04 -43.51 -27.75
C THR A 52 21.32 -44.17 -26.39
N ALA A 53 22.32 -43.69 -25.67
CA ALA A 53 22.54 -44.08 -24.29
C ALA A 53 23.33 -42.97 -23.57
N MET A 54 22.70 -42.38 -22.56
CA MET A 54 23.23 -41.37 -21.64
C MET A 54 23.39 -39.96 -22.23
N GLY A 55 22.44 -39.09 -21.87
CA GLY A 55 22.56 -37.66 -22.17
C GLY A 55 21.26 -36.92 -22.38
N ALA A 56 20.10 -37.48 -22.01
CA ALA A 56 18.94 -36.64 -21.73
C ALA A 56 19.23 -35.89 -20.42
N ILE A 57 20.00 -34.80 -20.52
CA ILE A 57 19.94 -33.75 -19.52
C ILE A 57 18.48 -33.30 -19.58
N PRO A 58 17.67 -33.51 -18.52
CA PRO A 58 16.41 -32.81 -18.46
C PRO A 58 16.81 -31.34 -18.49
N LEU A 59 16.45 -30.63 -19.57
CA LEU A 59 16.43 -29.18 -19.58
C LEU A 59 15.54 -28.82 -18.41
N GLY A 60 16.19 -28.65 -17.26
CA GLY A 60 15.55 -28.49 -15.98
C GLY A 60 14.63 -27.30 -16.12
N ILE A 61 13.33 -27.56 -15.93
CA ILE A 61 12.50 -26.92 -14.89
C ILE A 61 13.08 -25.57 -14.43
N GLY A 62 13.26 -24.67 -15.38
CA GLY A 62 13.81 -23.32 -15.21
C GLY A 62 12.83 -22.30 -15.76
N ILE A 63 11.57 -22.71 -15.91
CA ILE A 63 10.48 -21.88 -16.37
C ILE A 63 9.55 -21.60 -15.19
N CYS A 64 9.68 -20.36 -14.72
CA CYS A 64 8.58 -19.56 -14.24
C CYS A 64 8.10 -19.77 -12.79
N PHE A 65 9.02 -19.75 -11.83
CA PHE A 65 8.74 -18.96 -10.61
C PHE A 65 8.95 -17.48 -10.93
N ILE A 66 8.24 -16.97 -11.94
CA ILE A 66 7.89 -15.55 -11.94
C ILE A 66 6.90 -15.47 -10.80
N GLN A 67 7.42 -15.25 -9.59
CA GLN A 67 6.64 -14.66 -8.51
C GLN A 67 6.22 -13.29 -9.05
N VAL A 68 5.17 -13.26 -9.86
CA VAL A 68 4.37 -12.04 -10.02
C VAL A 68 3.99 -11.74 -8.58
N PRO A 69 4.52 -10.67 -7.97
CA PRO A 69 4.09 -10.33 -6.63
C PRO A 69 2.57 -10.23 -6.76
N ILE A 70 1.86 -11.06 -5.99
CA ILE A 70 0.41 -11.02 -5.91
C ILE A 70 0.15 -9.56 -5.63
N SER A 71 -0.27 -8.85 -6.66
CA SER A 71 -0.48 -7.43 -6.58
C SER A 71 -1.72 -7.40 -5.73
N CYS A 72 -1.54 -7.26 -4.41
CA CYS A 72 -2.57 -6.92 -3.46
C CYS A 72 -3.02 -5.49 -3.79
N ALA A 73 -3.47 -5.32 -5.02
CA ALA A 73 -3.71 -4.10 -5.74
C ALA A 73 -5.20 -4.12 -6.03
N CYS A 74 -5.96 -3.74 -5.01
CA CYS A 74 -7.22 -3.00 -5.12
C CYS A 74 -7.75 -2.67 -3.71
N GLY A 75 -6.88 -2.24 -2.80
CA GLY A 75 -7.33 -1.51 -1.61
C GLY A 75 -7.73 -0.09 -2.01
N ASN A 76 -8.79 0.47 -1.42
CA ASN A 76 -9.09 1.89 -1.60
C ASN A 76 -7.89 2.70 -1.05
N PRO A 77 -7.14 3.44 -1.88
CA PRO A 77 -5.91 4.10 -1.45
C PRO A 77 -6.18 5.08 -0.30
N ALA A 78 -7.34 5.74 -0.30
CA ALA A 78 -7.72 6.63 0.78
C ALA A 78 -7.89 5.91 2.12
N LEU A 79 -8.39 4.68 2.11
CA LEU A 79 -8.57 3.91 3.33
C LEU A 79 -7.20 3.53 3.93
N GLN A 80 -6.26 3.11 3.09
CA GLN A 80 -4.92 2.77 3.52
C GLN A 80 -4.16 3.99 4.04
N THR A 81 -4.17 5.11 3.30
CA THR A 81 -3.53 6.36 3.72
C THR A 81 -4.10 6.87 5.04
N THR A 82 -5.43 6.92 5.16
CA THR A 82 -6.11 7.36 6.38
C THR A 82 -5.78 6.45 7.56
N GLY A 83 -5.84 5.12 7.37
CA GLY A 83 -5.54 4.15 8.41
C GLY A 83 -4.09 4.14 8.86
N THR A 84 -3.13 4.39 7.97
CA THR A 84 -1.72 4.59 8.36
C THR A 84 -1.54 5.86 9.15
N TYR A 85 -2.13 6.98 8.70
CA TYR A 85 -2.03 8.25 9.42
C TYR A 85 -2.61 8.19 10.84
N ILE A 86 -3.78 7.59 11.02
CA ILE A 86 -4.41 7.37 12.33
C ILE A 86 -3.45 6.61 13.27
N ARG A 87 -2.89 5.48 12.80
CA ARG A 87 -1.98 4.66 13.62
C ARG A 87 -0.71 5.41 13.98
N SER A 88 -0.16 6.20 13.06
CA SER A 88 1.01 7.03 13.30
C SER A 88 0.74 8.14 14.32
N GLN A 89 -0.44 8.76 14.26
CA GLN A 89 -0.86 9.73 15.28
C GLN A 89 -1.00 9.09 16.67
N GLN A 90 -1.54 7.87 16.74
CA GLN A 90 -1.63 7.14 18.00
C GLN A 90 -0.24 6.82 18.55
N ALA A 91 0.69 6.34 17.72
CA ALA A 91 2.08 6.07 18.11
C ALA A 91 2.80 7.35 18.57
N TYR A 92 2.67 8.44 17.80
CA TYR A 92 3.29 9.72 18.13
C TYR A 92 2.77 10.29 19.45
N HIS A 93 1.47 10.18 19.70
CA HIS A 93 0.87 10.60 20.97
C HIS A 93 1.36 9.77 22.15
N LEU A 94 1.59 8.47 21.98
CA LEU A 94 2.14 7.63 23.05
C LEU A 94 3.54 8.13 23.48
N GLU A 95 4.36 8.56 22.53
CA GLU A 95 5.72 9.03 22.79
C GLU A 95 5.77 10.49 23.29
N ASN A 96 5.00 11.39 22.67
CA ASN A 96 5.12 12.83 22.86
C ASN A 96 3.96 13.44 23.67
N GLN A 97 2.98 12.64 24.08
CA GLN A 97 1.77 13.07 24.82
C GLN A 97 1.02 14.23 24.11
N SER A 98 1.13 14.30 22.79
CA SER A 98 0.53 15.33 21.95
C SER A 98 0.34 14.82 20.52
N PHE A 99 -0.56 15.44 19.77
CA PHE A 99 -0.78 15.11 18.36
C PHE A 99 0.07 15.97 17.43
N SER A 100 0.61 15.36 16.37
CA SER A 100 1.46 16.06 15.42
C SER A 100 0.64 16.72 14.31
N LYS A 101 1.06 17.91 13.87
CA LYS A 101 0.56 18.55 12.65
C LYS A 101 1.33 18.14 11.40
N SER A 102 2.58 17.71 11.54
CA SER A 102 3.47 17.42 10.42
C SER A 102 3.68 15.92 10.24
N ALA A 103 3.71 15.50 8.98
CA ALA A 103 3.99 14.11 8.62
C ALA A 103 5.45 13.75 8.92
N GLU A 104 6.38 14.71 8.79
CA GLU A 104 7.80 14.49 9.08
C GLU A 104 8.03 14.16 10.55
N ALA A 105 7.35 14.84 11.49
CA ALA A 105 7.49 14.57 12.91
C ALA A 105 7.00 13.17 13.30
N MET A 106 6.09 12.59 12.53
CA MET A 106 5.62 11.22 12.71
C MET A 106 6.46 10.18 11.94
N ASN A 107 7.52 10.61 11.25
CA ASN A 107 8.35 9.77 10.37
C ASN A 107 7.54 9.00 9.33
N ILE A 108 6.46 9.59 8.81
CA ILE A 108 5.66 9.02 7.73
C ILE A 108 5.79 9.85 6.45
N PRO A 109 5.56 9.23 5.27
CA PRO A 109 5.45 9.98 4.03
C PRO A 109 4.36 11.06 4.12
N PRO A 110 4.60 12.24 3.53
CA PRO A 110 3.59 13.30 3.51
C PRO A 110 2.33 12.81 2.81
N ILE A 111 1.17 13.16 3.38
CA ILE A 111 -0.11 12.85 2.76
C ILE A 111 -0.28 13.78 1.55
N PRO A 112 -0.55 13.25 0.35
CA PRO A 112 -0.83 14.10 -0.79
C PRO A 112 -2.14 14.87 -0.54
N GLU A 113 -2.08 16.20 -0.55
CA GLU A 113 -3.28 17.05 -0.41
C GLU A 113 -4.34 16.72 -1.48
N LYS A 114 -3.88 16.33 -2.67
CA LYS A 114 -4.72 16.04 -3.82
C LYS A 114 -4.25 14.78 -4.53
N THR A 115 -5.18 13.87 -4.75
CA THR A 115 -5.01 12.70 -5.61
C THR A 115 -5.98 12.77 -6.77
N ASN A 116 -5.92 11.77 -7.66
CA ASN A 116 -6.87 11.65 -8.77
C ASN A 116 -8.31 11.53 -8.25
N ARG A 117 -8.55 10.85 -7.13
CA ARG A 117 -9.90 10.52 -6.64
C ARG A 117 -10.32 11.25 -5.36
N TYR A 118 -9.38 11.78 -4.60
CA TYR A 118 -9.65 12.35 -3.28
C TYR A 118 -8.89 13.66 -3.04
N LEU A 119 -9.50 14.55 -2.27
CA LEU A 119 -8.84 15.65 -1.57
C LEU A 119 -8.64 15.23 -0.13
N PHE A 120 -7.39 15.27 0.33
CA PHE A 120 -7.07 15.03 1.72
C PHE A 120 -6.98 16.35 2.45
N SER A 121 -7.57 16.41 3.64
CA SER A 121 -7.37 17.51 4.57
C SER A 121 -7.22 16.95 5.97
N THR A 122 -6.39 17.60 6.77
CA THR A 122 -6.16 17.22 8.16
C THR A 122 -6.53 18.39 9.06
N GLU A 123 -7.14 18.08 10.19
CA GLU A 123 -7.44 19.04 11.25
C GLU A 123 -6.92 18.46 12.56
N VAL A 124 -5.96 19.16 13.15
CA VAL A 124 -5.30 18.73 14.39
C VAL A 124 -5.58 19.77 15.45
N THR A 125 -6.19 19.33 16.55
CA THR A 125 -6.33 20.10 17.79
C THR A 125 -5.45 19.46 18.87
N SER A 126 -5.43 20.05 20.07
CA SER A 126 -4.59 19.57 21.18
C SER A 126 -4.97 18.16 21.66
N ASP A 127 -6.25 17.80 21.53
CA ASP A 127 -6.86 16.60 22.12
C ASP A 127 -7.34 15.57 21.08
N ARG A 128 -7.34 15.94 19.80
CA ARG A 128 -7.86 15.09 18.72
C ARG A 128 -7.30 15.47 17.35
N VAL A 129 -7.38 14.50 16.45
CA VAL A 129 -6.97 14.61 15.05
C VAL A 129 -8.08 14.09 14.17
N TYR A 130 -8.35 14.81 13.09
CA TYR A 130 -9.24 14.40 12.03
C TYR A 130 -8.49 14.40 10.71
N ILE A 131 -8.73 13.38 9.89
CA ILE A 131 -8.25 13.29 8.53
C ILE A 131 -9.42 12.97 7.63
N TYR A 132 -9.65 13.83 6.63
CA TYR A 132 -10.76 13.70 5.70
C TYR A 132 -10.21 13.25 4.35
N ALA A 133 -10.87 12.29 3.72
CA ALA A 133 -10.70 11.94 2.33
C ALA A 133 -12.01 12.24 1.60
N THR A 134 -12.08 13.44 1.03
CA THR A 134 -13.26 13.92 0.30
C THR A 134 -13.16 13.50 -1.17
N PRO A 135 -14.13 12.76 -1.72
CA PRO A 135 -14.10 12.34 -3.11
C PRO A 135 -14.11 13.53 -4.05
N ARG A 136 -13.41 13.38 -5.17
CA ARG A 136 -13.44 14.34 -6.27
C ARG A 136 -14.35 13.82 -7.35
N GLU A 137 -15.08 14.74 -7.97
CA GLU A 137 -15.77 14.42 -9.21
C GLU A 137 -14.71 14.16 -10.28
N VAL A 138 -14.60 12.89 -10.68
CA VAL A 138 -13.78 12.45 -11.80
C VAL A 138 -14.68 11.84 -12.85
N PRO A 139 -14.60 12.30 -14.11
CA PRO A 139 -15.29 11.63 -15.20
C PRO A 139 -14.67 10.23 -15.34
N THR A 140 -15.49 9.20 -15.17
CA THR A 140 -15.03 7.80 -15.26
C THR A 140 -15.00 7.27 -16.69
N ASP A 141 -15.48 8.06 -17.65
CA ASP A 141 -15.53 7.64 -19.04
C ASP A 141 -14.15 7.71 -19.69
N LEU A 142 -13.83 6.65 -20.44
CA LEU A 142 -12.63 6.53 -21.27
C LEU A 142 -12.50 7.67 -22.31
N PHE A 143 -13.60 8.35 -22.61
CA PHE A 143 -13.69 9.49 -23.52
C PHE A 143 -14.00 10.83 -22.83
N GLY A 144 -14.07 10.87 -21.49
CA GLY A 144 -14.44 12.08 -20.75
C GLY A 144 -15.89 12.56 -20.97
N LEU A 145 -16.76 11.70 -21.52
CA LEU A 145 -18.15 12.04 -21.87
C LEU A 145 -19.12 12.06 -20.69
N GLY A 146 -18.69 11.62 -19.49
CA GLY A 146 -19.47 11.72 -18.25
C GLY A 146 -20.70 10.81 -18.15
N LEU A 147 -20.84 9.78 -18.99
CA LEU A 147 -21.95 8.82 -19.04
C LEU A 147 -22.00 7.90 -17.81
N THR A 148 -20.87 7.69 -17.13
CA THR A 148 -20.83 6.93 -15.87
C THR A 148 -20.04 7.69 -14.80
N LYS A 149 -20.55 7.70 -13.56
CA LYS A 149 -19.84 8.21 -12.37
C LYS A 149 -19.40 7.04 -11.49
N ALA A 150 -18.11 6.95 -11.16
CA ALA A 150 -17.63 6.00 -10.15
C ALA A 150 -18.30 6.31 -8.81
N LYS A 151 -18.84 5.26 -8.16
CA LYS A 151 -19.25 5.36 -6.75
C LYS A 151 -17.99 5.44 -5.89
N ILE A 152 -17.66 6.66 -5.49
CA ILE A 152 -16.56 6.95 -4.57
C ILE A 152 -17.17 7.41 -3.25
N TYR A 153 -16.72 6.82 -2.15
CA TYR A 153 -17.24 7.08 -0.80
C TYR A 153 -16.33 8.05 -0.07
N ALA A 154 -16.90 9.00 0.65
CA ALA A 154 -16.14 9.85 1.55
C ALA A 154 -15.71 9.10 2.80
N LEU A 155 -14.53 9.44 3.32
CA LEU A 155 -14.01 8.85 4.55
C LEU A 155 -13.55 9.95 5.51
N VAL A 156 -13.78 9.71 6.79
CA VAL A 156 -13.18 10.52 7.85
C VAL A 156 -12.59 9.61 8.91
N GLY A 157 -11.29 9.79 9.13
CA GLY A 157 -10.56 9.19 10.23
C GLY A 157 -10.50 10.16 11.41
N ALA A 158 -10.66 9.65 12.62
CA ALA A 158 -10.48 10.43 13.83
C ALA A 158 -9.65 9.67 14.87
N VAL A 159 -8.84 10.40 15.63
CA VAL A 159 -8.11 9.94 16.81
C VAL A 159 -8.35 10.94 17.92
N ALA A 160 -8.60 10.49 19.14
CA ALA A 160 -8.69 11.35 20.31
C ALA A 160 -8.05 10.66 21.51
N TYR A 161 -7.53 11.47 22.43
CA TYR A 161 -7.07 10.97 23.72
C TYR A 161 -8.24 10.93 24.71
N ASP A 162 -8.47 9.78 25.33
CA ASP A 162 -9.41 9.62 26.43
C ASP A 162 -8.67 9.79 27.76
N GLU A 163 -8.84 10.94 28.41
CA GLU A 163 -8.25 11.21 29.72
C GLU A 163 -8.70 10.22 30.79
N LYS A 164 -9.94 9.70 30.72
CA LYS A 164 -10.48 8.77 31.73
C LYS A 164 -9.81 7.41 31.65
N ARG A 165 -9.54 6.94 30.43
CA ARG A 165 -8.88 5.65 30.16
C ARG A 165 -7.37 5.75 30.02
N LYS A 166 -6.84 6.98 29.94
CA LYS A 166 -5.44 7.28 29.62
C LYS A 166 -4.96 6.58 28.35
N ALA A 167 -5.83 6.51 27.34
CA ALA A 167 -5.58 5.78 26.11
C ALA A 167 -6.07 6.59 24.90
N THR A 168 -5.48 6.36 23.73
CA THR A 168 -6.02 6.92 22.48
C THR A 168 -7.09 6.01 21.93
N ASP A 169 -8.21 6.59 21.50
CA ASP A 169 -9.25 5.92 20.75
C ASP A 169 -9.20 6.41 19.30
N SER A 170 -9.65 5.58 18.37
CA SER A 170 -9.69 5.95 16.96
C SER A 170 -10.87 5.32 16.23
N VAL A 171 -11.30 5.99 15.16
CA VAL A 171 -12.37 5.49 14.29
C VAL A 171 -12.08 5.85 12.85
N LEU A 172 -12.52 4.98 11.95
CA LEU A 172 -12.65 5.29 10.55
C LEU A 172 -14.13 5.23 10.16
N CYS A 173 -14.71 6.38 9.83
CA CYS A 173 -16.08 6.46 9.34
C CYS A 173 -16.09 6.51 7.81
N ILE A 174 -16.90 5.65 7.19
CA ILE A 174 -17.04 5.54 5.74
C ILE A 174 -18.47 5.88 5.36
N ALA A 175 -18.66 6.71 4.35
CA ALA A 175 -19.99 7.05 3.86
C ALA A 175 -20.72 5.81 3.33
N GLU A 176 -22.00 5.66 3.66
CA GLU A 176 -22.87 4.61 3.12
C GLU A 176 -23.21 4.85 1.64
N GLY A 177 -23.25 6.12 1.24
CA GLY A 177 -23.51 6.57 -0.12
C GLY A 177 -22.32 7.27 -0.76
N SER A 178 -22.34 7.38 -2.09
CA SER A 178 -21.37 8.23 -2.79
C SER A 178 -21.72 9.69 -2.53
N THR A 179 -20.78 10.42 -1.94
CA THR A 179 -20.90 11.86 -1.66
C THR A 179 -19.60 12.54 -2.03
N PHE A 180 -19.70 13.76 -2.56
CA PHE A 180 -18.56 14.62 -2.89
C PHE A 180 -18.35 15.71 -1.83
N ASP A 181 -19.23 15.76 -0.82
CA ASP A 181 -19.14 16.71 0.26
C ASP A 181 -18.10 16.27 1.28
N LYS A 182 -17.49 17.25 1.96
CA LYS A 182 -16.58 16.97 3.07
C LYS A 182 -17.35 16.23 4.17
N PRO A 183 -16.88 15.05 4.61
CA PRO A 183 -17.59 14.28 5.61
C PRO A 183 -17.68 15.05 6.95
N PRO A 184 -18.82 14.97 7.66
CA PRO A 184 -18.98 15.62 8.94
C PRO A 184 -18.07 15.01 10.01
N LYS A 185 -17.77 15.80 11.04
CA LYS A 185 -16.87 15.38 12.13
C LYS A 185 -17.49 14.26 12.97
N PRO A 186 -16.77 13.15 13.22
CA PRO A 186 -17.17 12.18 14.22
C PRO A 186 -17.22 12.80 15.62
N VAL A 187 -18.20 12.38 16.41
CA VAL A 187 -18.40 12.86 17.79
C VAL A 187 -17.69 11.93 18.76
N PHE A 188 -16.91 12.48 19.68
CA PHE A 188 -16.21 11.72 20.72
C PHE A 188 -16.87 11.96 22.08
N ASN A 189 -17.37 10.88 22.70
CA ASN A 189 -18.10 10.93 23.97
C ASN A 189 -17.29 10.40 25.17
N GLY A 190 -15.96 10.53 25.14
CA GLY A 190 -15.09 10.10 26.25
C GLY A 190 -14.96 8.58 26.36
N GLY A 191 -14.41 7.97 25.30
CA GLY A 191 -14.07 6.55 25.24
C GLY A 191 -14.72 5.77 24.11
N LYS A 192 -15.52 6.45 23.27
CA LYS A 192 -16.01 5.92 22.00
C LYS A 192 -16.27 7.06 21.02
N PHE A 193 -15.84 6.86 19.78
CA PHE A 193 -16.29 7.66 18.65
C PHE A 193 -17.64 7.19 18.08
N THR A 194 -18.46 8.16 17.68
CA THR A 194 -19.73 7.93 16.98
C THR A 194 -19.64 8.56 15.60
N CYS A 195 -19.84 7.75 14.56
CA CYS A 195 -19.92 8.23 13.19
C CYS A 195 -21.24 9.00 12.97
N PRO A 196 -21.21 10.06 12.14
CA PRO A 196 -22.42 10.81 11.80
C PRO A 196 -23.39 9.97 10.96
N SER A 197 -24.66 10.37 10.90
CA SER A 197 -25.68 9.69 10.09
C SER A 197 -25.25 9.58 8.62
N GLY A 198 -25.49 8.42 8.00
CA GLY A 198 -25.04 8.11 6.65
C GLY A 198 -23.57 7.69 6.56
N PHE A 199 -22.92 7.44 7.70
CA PHE A 199 -21.57 6.88 7.80
C PHE A 199 -21.55 5.72 8.78
N TYR A 200 -20.81 4.66 8.44
CA TYR A 200 -20.58 3.51 9.31
C TYR A 200 -19.12 3.44 9.77
N ALA A 201 -18.91 2.91 10.98
CA ALA A 201 -17.58 2.70 11.54
C ALA A 201 -16.94 1.43 10.98
N ARG A 202 -15.64 1.48 10.71
CA ARG A 202 -14.80 0.34 10.30
C ARG A 202 -13.62 0.17 11.25
#